data_AF-A0A7Z9SK28-F1
#
_entry.id   AF-A0A7Z9SK28-F1
#
_cell.length_a   1.000
_cell.length_b   1.000
_cell.length_c   1.000
_cell.angle_alpha   90.00
_cell.angle_beta   90.00
_cell.angle_gamma   90.00
#
_symmetry.space_group_name_H-M   'P 1'
#
loop_
_entity.id
_entity.type
_entity.pdbx_description
1 polymer ?
#
loop_
_entity_poly.entity_id
_entity_poly.type
_entity_poly.pdbx_seq_one_letter_code
_entity_poly.pdbx_strand_id
1 'polypeptide(L)'
;MSKTIRLLHTEWSDGWGGQEIRILAESLEFIKRGCEVTIAAQPDSQLIQKAREANISVLPLTMNKGFNISAISKLVKFIKRNKINII
;
A
#
# COMPACT_ATOMS: atom_id res chain seq x y z
N MET A 1 -5.97 -23.77 10.66
CA MET A 1 -5.11 -22.59 10.49
C MET A 1 -6.00 -21.43 10.07
N SER A 2 -6.05 -20.32 10.82
CA SER A 2 -6.79 -19.13 10.38
C SER A 2 -6.11 -18.56 9.14
N LYS A 3 -6.90 -18.22 8.12
CA LYS A 3 -6.38 -17.66 6.86
C LYS A 3 -5.82 -16.26 7.13
N THR A 4 -4.53 -16.06 6.84
CA THR A 4 -3.89 -14.73 6.88
C THR A 4 -4.55 -13.80 5.87
N ILE A 5 -4.99 -12.62 6.33
CA ILE A 5 -5.58 -11.59 5.47
C ILE A 5 -4.47 -10.75 4.85
N ARG A 6 -4.52 -10.58 3.53
CA ARG A 6 -3.60 -9.77 2.73
C ARG A 6 -4.25 -8.45 2.33
N LEU A 7 -3.75 -7.35 2.87
CA LEU A 7 -4.28 -5.99 2.71
C LEU A 7 -3.40 -5.16 1.77
N LEU A 8 -4.01 -4.35 0.92
CA LEU A 8 -3.32 -3.40 0.05
C LEU A 8 -3.89 -1.99 0.25
N HIS A 9 -3.23 -1.16 1.05
CA HIS A 9 -3.58 0.26 1.07
C HIS A 9 -3.07 0.95 -0.20
N THR A 10 -3.87 1.88 -0.75
CA THR A 10 -3.46 2.72 -1.88
C THR A 10 -3.53 4.19 -1.50
N GLU A 11 -2.49 4.96 -1.82
CA GLU A 11 -2.46 6.41 -1.63
C GLU A 11 -1.87 7.10 -2.87
N TRP A 12 -2.51 8.19 -3.31
CA TRP A 12 -2.08 8.97 -4.47
C TRP A 12 -1.25 10.21 -4.08
N SER A 13 -1.51 10.77 -2.91
CA SER A 13 -0.81 11.94 -2.38
C SER A 13 0.69 11.67 -2.18
N ASP A 14 1.50 12.68 -2.47
CA ASP A 14 2.93 12.75 -2.15
C ASP A 14 3.19 13.42 -0.78
N GLY A 15 2.17 14.00 -0.17
CA GLY A 15 2.25 14.75 1.07
C GLY A 15 2.31 13.90 2.34
N TRP A 16 2.20 14.60 3.47
CA TRP A 16 2.13 14.00 4.79
C TRP A 16 1.09 14.73 5.65
N GLY A 17 -0.13 14.24 5.54
CA GLY A 17 -1.27 14.70 6.31
C GLY A 17 -1.91 13.56 7.10
N GLY A 18 -3.14 13.81 7.53
CA GLY A 18 -3.88 12.85 8.37
C GLY A 18 -4.15 11.52 7.66
N GLN A 19 -4.24 11.49 6.33
CA GLN A 19 -4.52 10.28 5.58
C GLN A 19 -3.32 9.33 5.55
N GLU A 20 -2.14 9.84 5.24
CA GLU A 20 -0.89 9.07 5.19
C GLU A 20 -0.49 8.58 6.59
N ILE A 21 -0.63 9.44 7.60
CA ILE A 21 -0.41 9.07 9.01
C ILE A 21 -1.34 7.93 9.42
N ARG A 22 -2.63 8.03 9.06
CA ARG A 22 -3.62 7.01 9.39
C ARG A 22 -3.35 5.70 8.67
N ILE A 23 -3.02 5.72 7.38
CA ILE A 23 -2.64 4.51 6.61
C ILE A 23 -1.45 3.81 7.29
N LEU A 24 -0.43 4.55 7.70
CA LEU A 24 0.73 3.98 8.38
C LEU A 24 0.36 3.37 9.73
N ALA A 25 -0.44 4.08 10.54
CA ALA A 25 -0.87 3.60 11.86
C ALA A 25 -1.78 2.36 11.76
N GLU A 26 -2.76 2.36 10.85
CA GLU A 26 -3.64 1.22 10.57
C GLU A 26 -2.82 0.01 10.08
N SER A 27 -1.89 0.21 9.16
CA SER A 27 -1.02 -0.86 8.64
C SER A 27 -0.23 -1.56 9.74
N LEU A 28 0.38 -0.78 10.65
CA LEU A 28 1.11 -1.32 11.79
C LEU A 28 0.21 -2.13 12.73
N GLU A 29 -0.99 -1.64 12.99
CA GLU A 29 -1.96 -2.33 13.86
C GLU A 29 -2.49 -3.62 13.23
N PHE A 30 -2.73 -3.63 11.91
CA PHE A 30 -3.14 -4.83 11.19
C PHE A 30 -2.04 -5.90 11.16
N ILE A 31 -0.78 -5.48 10.99
CA ILE A 31 0.38 -6.40 11.07
C ILE A 31 0.44 -7.06 12.45
N LYS A 32 0.28 -6.29 13.54
CA LYS A 32 0.24 -6.84 14.91
C LYS A 32 -0.88 -7.88 15.09
N ARG A 33 -1.98 -7.75 14.36
CA ARG A 33 -3.13 -8.69 14.38
C ARG A 33 -2.94 -9.88 13.44
N GLY A 34 -1.77 -10.01 12.80
CA GLY A 34 -1.43 -11.12 11.92
C GLY A 34 -1.85 -10.93 10.46
N CYS A 35 -2.15 -9.70 10.02
CA CYS A 35 -2.38 -9.40 8.60
C CYS A 35 -1.06 -9.17 7.87
N GLU A 36 -1.02 -9.53 6.58
CA GLU A 36 0.05 -9.12 5.66
C GLU A 36 -0.37 -7.82 4.98
N VAL A 37 0.34 -6.71 5.24
CA VAL A 37 -0.01 -5.40 4.68
C VAL A 37 1.02 -4.95 3.66
N THR A 38 0.53 -4.47 2.52
CA THR A 38 1.33 -3.71 1.54
C THR A 38 0.73 -2.32 1.35
N ILE A 39 1.59 -1.30 1.19
CA ILE A 39 1.19 0.07 0.85
C ILE A 39 1.64 0.39 -0.58
N ALA A 40 0.69 0.70 -1.46
CA ALA A 40 0.95 1.22 -2.80
C ALA A 40 0.79 2.74 -2.82
N ALA A 41 1.87 3.47 -3.09
CA ALA A 41 1.83 4.93 -3.12
C ALA A 41 2.87 5.52 -4.08
N GLN A 42 2.86 6.84 -4.26
CA GLN A 42 3.82 7.52 -5.13
C GLN A 42 5.25 7.16 -4.72
N PRO A 43 6.14 6.83 -5.67
CA PRO A 43 7.49 6.34 -5.36
C PRO A 43 8.28 7.21 -4.40
N ASP A 44 8.09 8.53 -4.49
CA ASP A 44 8.84 9.54 -3.73
C ASP A 44 7.99 10.17 -2.59
N SER A 45 6.83 9.58 -2.26
CA SER A 45 5.99 10.05 -1.14
C SER A 45 6.63 9.81 0.22
N GLN A 46 6.31 10.68 1.18
CA GLN A 46 6.68 10.49 2.58
C GLN A 46 6.09 9.20 3.15
N LEU A 47 4.93 8.75 2.65
CA LEU A 47 4.32 7.49 3.03
C LEU A 47 5.18 6.27 2.66
N ILE A 48 5.72 6.21 1.43
CA ILE A 48 6.62 5.12 1.03
C ILE A 48 7.89 5.12 1.89
N GLN A 49 8.47 6.29 2.14
CA GLN A 49 9.66 6.40 2.99
C GLN A 49 9.38 5.84 4.39
N LYS A 50 8.34 6.33 5.06
CA LYS A 50 8.00 5.94 6.42
C LYS A 50 7.54 4.49 6.52
N ALA A 51 6.85 3.96 5.51
CA ALA A 51 6.50 2.55 5.44
C ALA A 51 7.74 1.65 5.37
N ARG A 52 8.75 2.03 4.57
CA ARG A 52 10.04 1.32 4.52
C ARG A 52 10.78 1.38 5.85
N GLU A 53 10.85 2.55 6.48
CA GLU A 53 11.44 2.73 7.82
C GLU A 53 10.75 1.83 8.87
N ALA A 54 9.44 1.63 8.72
CA ALA A 54 8.63 0.76 9.55
C ALA A 54 8.65 -0.74 9.13
N ASN A 55 9.47 -1.11 8.14
CA ASN A 55 9.56 -2.47 7.57
C ASN A 55 8.23 -3.01 7.01
N ILE A 56 7.35 -2.12 6.53
CA ILE A 56 6.11 -2.48 5.84
C ILE A 56 6.39 -2.72 4.35
N SER A 57 5.75 -3.71 3.75
CA SER A 57 5.88 -3.97 2.31
C SER A 57 5.33 -2.79 1.51
N VAL A 58 6.04 -2.39 0.46
CA VAL A 58 5.65 -1.24 -0.37
C VAL A 58 5.58 -1.60 -1.85
N LEU A 59 4.62 -1.00 -2.55
CA LEU A 59 4.51 -0.99 -4.00
C LEU A 59 4.63 0.47 -4.51
N PRO A 60 5.84 0.94 -4.84
CA PRO A 60 6.00 2.23 -5.50
C PRO A 60 5.23 2.24 -6.83
N LEU A 61 4.23 3.11 -6.94
CA LEU A 61 3.37 3.19 -8.12
C LEU A 61 3.11 4.64 -8.48
N THR A 62 3.61 5.05 -9.65
CA THR A 62 3.36 6.39 -10.19
C THR A 62 1.89 6.54 -10.57
N MET A 63 1.15 7.31 -9.78
CA MET A 63 -0.28 7.56 -9.95
C MET A 63 -0.47 8.97 -10.56
N ASN A 64 -0.69 9.04 -11.88
CA ASN A 64 -0.82 10.32 -12.60
C ASN A 64 -2.29 10.76 -12.66
N LYS A 65 -2.54 12.06 -12.86
CA LYS A 65 -3.88 12.55 -13.19
C LYS A 65 -4.29 11.99 -14.57
N GLY A 66 -5.29 11.10 -14.60
CA GLY A 66 -5.83 10.48 -15.81
C GLY A 66 -5.69 8.96 -15.89
N PHE A 67 -6.16 8.35 -16.98
CA PHE A 67 -6.13 6.90 -17.19
C PHE A 67 -4.70 6.41 -17.49
N ASN A 68 -3.94 6.05 -16.45
CA ASN A 68 -2.63 5.43 -16.61
C ASN A 68 -2.76 3.89 -16.70
N ILE A 69 -2.94 3.39 -17.93
CA ILE A 69 -3.10 1.94 -18.21
C ILE A 69 -1.90 1.13 -17.68
N SER A 70 -0.69 1.68 -17.73
CA SER A 70 0.51 1.02 -17.20
C SER A 70 0.44 0.85 -15.68
N ALA A 71 0.04 1.90 -14.95
CA ALA A 71 -0.15 1.84 -13.51
C ALA A 71 -1.26 0.87 -13.12
N ILE A 72 -2.40 0.90 -13.83
CA ILE A 72 -3.51 -0.04 -13.64
C ILE A 72 -3.03 -1.48 -13.86
N SER A 73 -2.33 -1.75 -14.96
CA SER A 73 -1.81 -3.09 -15.27
C SER A 73 -0.84 -3.59 -14.20
N LYS A 74 0.06 -2.74 -13.71
CA LYS A 74 0.98 -3.06 -12.61
C LYS A 74 0.22 -3.40 -11.32
N LEU A 75 -0.75 -2.57 -10.95
CA LEU A 75 -1.58 -2.76 -9.76
C LEU A 75 -2.37 -4.07 -9.84
N VAL A 76 -3.05 -4.34 -10.96
CA VAL A 76 -3.82 -5.58 -11.17
C VAL A 76 -2.90 -6.82 -11.14
N LYS A 77 -1.73 -6.76 -11.79
CA LYS A 77 -0.74 -7.84 -11.73
C LYS A 77 -0.27 -8.09 -10.30
N PHE A 78 -0.03 -7.03 -9.54
CA PHE A 78 0.37 -7.11 -8.14
C PHE A 78 -0.72 -7.77 -7.27
N ILE A 79 -1.97 -7.30 -7.38
CA ILE A 79 -3.12 -7.84 -6.65
C ILE A 79 -3.26 -9.35 -6.89
N LYS A 80 -3.23 -9.76 -8.16
CA LYS A 80 -3.39 -11.17 -8.56
C LYS A 80 -2.22 -12.03 -8.08
N ARG A 81 -0.98 -11.58 -8.26
CA ARG A 81 0.23 -12.33 -7.86
C ARG A 81 0.31 -12.53 -6.34
N ASN A 82 -0.02 -11.48 -5.58
CA ASN A 82 0.06 -11.53 -4.12
C ASN A 82 -1.22 -12.05 -3.45
N LYS A 83 -2.27 -12.37 -4.22
CA LYS A 83 -3.56 -12.86 -3.71
C LYS A 83 -4.15 -11.92 -2.64
N ILE A 84 -4.11 -10.61 -2.91
CA ILE A 84 -4.68 -9.58 -2.04
C ILE A 84 -6.16 -9.89 -1.78
N ASN A 85 -6.59 -9.77 -0.53
CA ASN A 85 -7.96 -10.04 -0.11
C ASN A 85 -8.80 -8.77 -0.02
N ILE A 86 -8.20 -7.69 0.48
CA ILE A 86 -8.85 -6.39 0.65
C ILE A 86 -7.88 -5.31 0.15
N ILE A 87 -8.44 -4.34 -0.56
CA ILE A 87 -7.76 -3.13 -1.02
C ILE A 87 -8.39 -1.98 -0.25
#